data_AF-A0A0H1R2S9-F1
#
_entry.id   AF-A0A0H1R2S9-F1
#
_cell.length_a   1.000
_cell.length_b   1.000
_cell.length_c   1.000
_cell.angle_alpha   90.00
_cell.angle_beta   90.00
_cell.angle_gamma   90.00
#
_symmetry.space_group_name_H-M   'P 1'
#
loop_
_entity.id
_entity.type
_entity.pdbx_description
1 polymer ?
#
loop_
_entity_poly.entity_id
_entity_poly.type
_entity_poly.pdbx_seq_one_letter_code
_entity_poly.pdbx_strand_id
1 'polypeptide(L)'
;MTENVRDFWKPGAILAALLIAVVLPAGIVSATETSPEVAWNVTFAPESNNKFDAVAPTADGGFIALGSTLAEKYGGSESLLLVKTDGEGNEVWNATFADISPASVAETADGGYIVAAFNVSSTGSDQDLAYEGTSLLIRTDTAGEEEWRQVIPGMKVSSVTESADGGYAAIGWLWNSPGSENETTAVIVKTGGEGTPVWNRTFPGTAANAGIATADGGYVIGGTSSPFTYDIGDGFLIRLDADGNTLWHENYQVPVIFDVKETGDGRFVYSGNYWYGLVDGDGEEVWLRNMEGLTGYAVALRPSGGYVVAGTDARNGEGFVFGTDADGTILWDTAFTATGIYGASSAPGVYTLAGIRFLSSDTSAAWLAGVTEPVSPAPTAAPGFGAAAAGAALLLLIAGRRRRE
;
A
#
# COMPACT_ATOMS: atom_id res chain seq x y z
N MET A 1 14.79 -18.37 69.96
CA MET A 1 14.13 -19.65 69.71
C MET A 1 12.74 -19.34 69.20
N THR A 2 12.39 -19.91 68.04
CA THR A 2 11.04 -20.38 67.67
C THR A 2 9.85 -19.43 67.81
N GLU A 3 9.28 -19.12 66.64
CA GLU A 3 7.87 -19.34 66.30
C GLU A 3 6.73 -18.89 67.25
N ASN A 4 5.79 -18.21 66.59
CA ASN A 4 4.34 -18.39 66.68
C ASN A 4 3.53 -17.70 67.80
N VAL A 5 2.78 -16.69 67.33
CA VAL A 5 1.33 -16.48 67.48
C VAL A 5 0.74 -16.57 68.90
N ARG A 6 0.11 -15.46 69.34
CA ARG A 6 -1.17 -15.48 70.05
C ARG A 6 -1.89 -14.12 69.99
N ASP A 7 -3.04 -14.15 69.33
CA ASP A 7 -4.13 -13.17 69.38
C ASP A 7 -4.57 -12.84 70.81
N PHE A 8 -5.10 -11.62 71.03
CA PHE A 8 -6.40 -11.45 71.69
C PHE A 8 -7.03 -10.06 71.44
N TRP A 9 -8.28 -10.13 71.01
CA TRP A 9 -9.23 -9.11 70.53
C TRP A 9 -9.80 -8.17 71.61
N LYS A 10 -10.24 -6.96 71.20
CA LYS A 10 -11.57 -6.40 71.57
C LYS A 10 -12.18 -5.59 70.40
N PRO A 11 -13.52 -5.57 70.25
CA PRO A 11 -14.23 -5.28 69.00
C PRO A 11 -14.62 -3.81 68.85
N GLY A 12 -14.52 -3.30 67.63
CA GLY A 12 -15.29 -2.15 67.16
C GLY A 12 -15.95 -2.52 65.84
N ALA A 13 -17.25 -2.73 65.85
CA ALA A 13 -18.04 -3.05 64.68
C ALA A 13 -17.99 -1.89 63.67
N ILE A 14 -17.43 -2.14 62.48
CA ILE A 14 -17.61 -1.25 61.33
C ILE A 14 -18.41 -2.03 60.29
N LEU A 15 -19.61 -1.55 60.05
CA LEU A 15 -20.58 -2.04 59.09
C LEU A 15 -19.98 -1.94 57.68
N ALA A 16 -19.73 -3.07 57.05
CA ALA A 16 -19.32 -3.13 55.65
C ALA A 16 -20.52 -2.80 54.76
N ALA A 17 -20.46 -1.68 54.04
CA ALA A 17 -21.32 -1.44 52.88
C ALA A 17 -20.55 -1.91 51.64
N LEU A 18 -20.92 -3.09 51.12
CA LEU A 18 -20.41 -3.59 49.84
C LEU A 18 -21.03 -2.74 48.71
N LEU A 19 -20.21 -1.95 48.04
CA LEU A 19 -20.58 -1.29 46.78
C LEU A 19 -20.22 -2.26 45.65
N ILE A 20 -21.20 -3.06 45.20
CA ILE A 20 -21.03 -3.87 43.98
C ILE A 20 -21.29 -2.92 42.81
N ALA A 21 -20.22 -2.39 42.23
CA ALA A 21 -20.28 -1.79 40.91
C ALA A 21 -20.46 -2.93 39.90
N VAL A 22 -21.66 -3.06 39.33
CA VAL A 22 -21.87 -3.88 38.15
C VAL A 22 -21.17 -3.18 36.99
N VAL A 23 -19.94 -3.59 36.69
CA VAL A 23 -19.31 -3.28 35.41
C VAL A 23 -20.02 -4.15 34.39
N LEU A 24 -20.99 -3.57 33.69
CA LEU A 24 -21.49 -4.18 32.46
C LEU A 24 -20.30 -4.22 31.49
N PRO A 25 -19.94 -5.38 30.92
CA PRO A 25 -19.02 -5.37 29.79
C PRO A 25 -19.74 -4.59 28.69
N ALA A 26 -19.25 -3.37 28.41
CA ALA A 26 -19.52 -2.73 27.15
C ALA A 26 -18.86 -3.62 26.11
N GLY A 27 -19.60 -4.59 25.58
CA GLY A 27 -19.20 -5.31 24.40
C GLY A 27 -19.03 -4.28 23.30
N ILE A 28 -17.79 -3.97 22.96
CA ILE A 28 -17.50 -3.34 21.67
C ILE A 28 -17.85 -4.41 20.66
N VAL A 29 -19.08 -4.33 20.12
CA VAL A 29 -19.41 -5.07 18.91
C VAL A 29 -18.62 -4.37 17.82
N SER A 30 -17.44 -4.90 17.52
CA SER A 30 -16.77 -4.52 16.27
C SER A 30 -17.65 -5.05 15.16
N ALA A 31 -18.39 -4.15 14.51
CA ALA A 31 -19.17 -4.49 13.35
C ALA A 31 -18.16 -4.75 12.22
N THR A 32 -17.86 -6.02 11.96
CA THR A 32 -17.18 -6.42 10.73
C THR A 32 -18.04 -5.95 9.56
N GLU A 33 -17.45 -5.18 8.64
CA GLU A 33 -18.15 -4.77 7.43
C GLU A 33 -18.51 -6.03 6.63
N THR A 34 -19.56 -5.95 5.81
CA THR A 34 -19.86 -7.06 4.89
C THR A 34 -18.68 -7.26 3.95
N SER A 35 -18.47 -8.47 3.43
CA SER A 35 -17.48 -8.68 2.37
C SER A 35 -17.73 -7.70 1.21
N PRO A 36 -16.68 -7.11 0.63
CA PRO A 36 -16.83 -6.17 -0.47
C PRO A 36 -17.45 -6.86 -1.69
N GLU A 37 -18.15 -6.09 -2.51
CA GLU A 37 -18.71 -6.58 -3.78
C GLU A 37 -17.68 -6.39 -4.89
N VAL A 38 -17.45 -7.45 -5.69
CA VAL A 38 -16.69 -7.36 -6.93
C VAL A 38 -17.65 -6.84 -8.01
N ALA A 39 -17.62 -5.53 -8.25
CA ALA A 39 -18.54 -4.86 -9.17
C ALA A 39 -18.33 -5.27 -10.63
N TRP A 40 -17.07 -5.46 -11.02
CA TRP A 40 -16.70 -5.91 -12.36
C TRP A 40 -15.36 -6.63 -12.33
N ASN A 41 -15.13 -7.50 -13.31
CA ASN A 41 -13.92 -8.29 -13.43
C ASN A 41 -13.67 -8.65 -14.90
N VAL A 42 -12.58 -8.14 -15.47
CA VAL A 42 -12.26 -8.22 -16.89
C VAL A 42 -10.92 -8.92 -17.09
N THR A 43 -10.88 -9.91 -17.98
CA THR A 43 -9.65 -10.57 -18.44
C THR A 43 -9.33 -10.10 -19.85
N PHE A 44 -8.07 -9.75 -20.11
CA PHE A 44 -7.63 -9.18 -21.39
C PHE A 44 -7.05 -10.25 -22.31
N ALA A 45 -7.37 -10.15 -23.60
CA ALA A 45 -6.89 -11.02 -24.66
C ALA A 45 -5.82 -10.32 -25.53
N PRO A 46 -4.88 -11.06 -26.16
CA PRO A 46 -4.76 -12.52 -26.17
C PRO A 46 -4.32 -13.07 -24.81
N GLU A 47 -4.83 -14.25 -24.45
CA GLU A 47 -4.48 -14.97 -23.22
C GLU A 47 -3.10 -15.66 -23.31
N SER A 48 -2.09 -14.90 -23.75
CA SER A 48 -0.75 -15.39 -24.07
C SER A 48 0.30 -14.83 -23.11
N ASN A 49 0.29 -15.33 -21.88
CA ASN A 49 1.26 -15.00 -20.84
C ASN A 49 1.37 -13.50 -20.54
N ASN A 50 0.21 -12.86 -20.37
CA ASN A 50 0.14 -11.46 -19.99
C ASN A 50 -0.08 -11.34 -18.47
N LYS A 51 0.37 -10.22 -17.90
CA LYS A 51 0.02 -9.74 -16.54
C LYS A 51 -0.02 -8.22 -16.52
N PHE A 52 -0.75 -7.64 -15.58
CA PHE A 52 -0.56 -6.23 -15.20
C PHE A 52 0.27 -6.14 -13.92
N ASP A 53 1.21 -5.19 -13.91
CA ASP A 53 2.11 -4.89 -12.80
C ASP A 53 1.70 -3.60 -12.08
N ALA A 54 1.04 -2.67 -12.78
CA ALA A 54 0.57 -1.41 -12.20
C ALA A 54 -0.78 -0.98 -12.80
N VAL A 55 -1.53 -0.19 -12.05
CA VAL A 55 -2.75 0.46 -12.50
C VAL A 55 -2.90 1.82 -11.82
N ALA A 56 -3.43 2.80 -12.56
CA ALA A 56 -3.76 4.12 -12.06
C ALA A 56 -5.13 4.58 -12.58
N PRO A 57 -5.93 5.32 -11.79
CA PRO A 57 -7.15 5.96 -12.27
C PRO A 57 -6.80 7.05 -13.27
N THR A 58 -7.76 7.35 -14.15
CA THR A 58 -7.68 8.46 -15.10
C THR A 58 -8.76 9.50 -14.81
N ALA A 59 -8.51 10.76 -15.15
CA ALA A 59 -9.40 11.88 -14.84
C ALA A 59 -10.79 11.77 -15.50
N ASP A 60 -10.89 11.02 -16.60
CA ASP A 60 -12.13 10.68 -17.29
C ASP A 60 -12.97 9.59 -16.59
N GLY A 61 -12.50 9.07 -15.45
CA GLY A 61 -13.18 8.04 -14.66
C GLY A 61 -12.87 6.60 -15.08
N GLY A 62 -11.93 6.39 -16.00
CA GLY A 62 -11.39 5.07 -16.35
C GLY A 62 -10.08 4.72 -15.63
N PHE A 63 -9.32 3.80 -16.22
CA PHE A 63 -8.02 3.37 -15.69
C PHE A 63 -6.97 3.16 -16.77
N ILE A 64 -5.72 3.42 -16.43
CA ILE A 64 -4.54 3.04 -17.22
C ILE A 64 -3.83 1.89 -16.51
N ALA A 65 -3.67 0.75 -17.19
CA ALA A 65 -2.99 -0.42 -16.69
C ALA A 65 -1.70 -0.66 -17.47
N LEU A 66 -0.64 -1.02 -16.75
CA LEU A 66 0.69 -1.30 -17.30
C LEU A 66 1.09 -2.73 -16.95
N GLY A 67 1.66 -3.44 -17.91
CA GLY A 67 2.06 -4.83 -17.73
C GLY A 67 2.99 -5.35 -18.80
N SER A 68 3.24 -6.65 -18.77
CA SER A 68 4.08 -7.34 -19.75
C SER A 68 3.25 -8.30 -20.59
N THR A 69 3.55 -8.34 -21.89
CA THR A 69 3.31 -9.52 -22.72
C THR A 69 4.59 -10.33 -22.79
N LEU A 70 4.53 -11.59 -22.34
CA LEU A 70 5.68 -12.48 -22.38
C LEU A 70 5.62 -13.35 -23.63
N ALA A 71 6.72 -13.39 -24.40
CA ALA A 71 6.84 -14.32 -25.52
C ALA A 71 6.73 -15.79 -25.08
N GLU A 72 7.22 -16.11 -23.87
CA GLU A 72 7.16 -17.43 -23.22
C GLU A 72 6.92 -17.26 -21.72
N LYS A 73 6.31 -18.26 -21.05
CA LYS A 73 6.04 -18.20 -19.60
C LYS A 73 7.31 -17.98 -18.75
N TYR A 74 8.46 -18.46 -19.23
CA TYR A 74 9.75 -18.33 -18.55
C TYR A 74 10.83 -17.93 -19.55
N GLY A 75 11.56 -16.85 -19.28
CA GLY A 75 12.79 -16.50 -20.00
C GLY A 75 12.63 -15.99 -21.44
N GLY A 76 11.41 -15.68 -21.88
CA GLY A 76 11.13 -15.05 -23.18
C GLY A 76 11.38 -13.53 -23.16
N SER A 77 11.34 -12.90 -24.35
CA SER A 77 11.34 -11.44 -24.42
C SER A 77 10.05 -10.86 -23.84
N GLU A 78 10.19 -9.81 -23.04
CA GLU A 78 9.08 -9.06 -22.48
C GLU A 78 8.82 -7.85 -23.38
N SER A 79 7.55 -7.60 -23.71
CA SER A 79 7.11 -6.32 -24.29
C SER A 79 6.16 -5.65 -23.32
N LEU A 80 6.28 -4.33 -23.21
CA LEU A 80 5.45 -3.52 -22.36
C LEU A 80 4.08 -3.37 -23.01
N LEU A 81 3.04 -3.69 -22.25
CA LEU A 81 1.65 -3.54 -22.61
C LEU A 81 1.04 -2.41 -21.78
N LEU A 82 0.52 -1.40 -22.46
CA LEU A 82 -0.21 -0.28 -21.86
C LEU A 82 -1.68 -0.36 -22.32
N VAL A 83 -2.62 -0.37 -21.38
CA VAL A 83 -4.05 -0.55 -21.68
C VAL A 83 -4.87 0.51 -20.98
N LYS A 84 -5.61 1.31 -21.76
CA LYS A 84 -6.62 2.23 -21.25
C LYS A 84 -7.97 1.55 -21.22
N THR A 85 -8.70 1.80 -20.14
CA THR A 85 -10.04 1.27 -19.91
C THR A 85 -11.03 2.37 -19.55
N ASP A 86 -12.31 2.05 -19.64
CA ASP A 86 -13.39 2.82 -19.02
C ASP A 86 -13.53 2.50 -17.51
N GLY A 87 -14.51 3.12 -16.84
CA GLY A 87 -14.74 2.92 -15.41
C GLY A 87 -15.27 1.54 -15.01
N GLU A 88 -15.64 0.70 -15.99
CA GLU A 88 -16.08 -0.69 -15.80
C GLU A 88 -14.98 -1.70 -16.18
N GLY A 89 -13.77 -1.21 -16.50
CA GLY A 89 -12.62 -2.02 -16.88
C GLY A 89 -12.64 -2.51 -18.32
N ASN A 90 -13.56 -2.04 -19.17
CA ASN A 90 -13.58 -2.42 -20.58
C ASN A 90 -12.46 -1.69 -21.33
N GLU A 91 -11.78 -2.40 -22.24
CA GLU A 91 -10.71 -1.83 -23.06
C GLU A 91 -11.23 -0.70 -23.97
N VAL A 92 -10.56 0.46 -23.90
CA VAL A 92 -10.75 1.60 -24.81
C VAL A 92 -9.69 1.57 -25.90
N TRP A 93 -8.42 1.40 -25.52
CA TRP A 93 -7.30 1.21 -26.42
C TRP A 93 -6.15 0.48 -25.72
N ASN A 94 -5.24 -0.11 -26.49
CA ASN A 94 -3.98 -0.65 -26.00
C ASN A 94 -2.80 -0.22 -26.89
N ALA A 95 -1.62 -0.17 -26.30
CA ALA A 95 -0.35 0.08 -26.97
C ALA A 95 0.69 -0.94 -26.49
N THR A 96 1.55 -1.41 -27.40
CA THR A 96 2.63 -2.35 -27.08
C THR A 96 3.98 -1.78 -27.51
N PHE A 97 4.95 -1.83 -26.60
CA PHE A 97 6.32 -1.39 -26.83
C PHE A 97 7.25 -2.61 -26.75
N ALA A 98 7.78 -3.00 -27.89
CA ALA A 98 8.59 -4.20 -28.02
C ALA A 98 9.92 -4.11 -27.24
N ASP A 99 10.36 -5.24 -26.70
CA ASP A 99 11.68 -5.44 -26.07
C ASP A 99 11.98 -4.50 -24.89
N ILE A 100 10.92 -4.12 -24.17
CA ILE A 100 10.97 -3.22 -23.01
C ILE A 100 10.09 -3.83 -21.91
N SER A 101 10.60 -3.94 -20.69
CA SER A 101 9.86 -4.37 -19.50
C SER A 101 9.19 -3.17 -18.81
N PRO A 102 7.94 -3.30 -18.34
CA PRO A 102 7.26 -2.27 -17.56
C PRO A 102 7.88 -2.10 -16.17
N ALA A 103 7.75 -0.90 -15.60
CA ALA A 103 7.98 -0.67 -14.18
C ALA A 103 6.82 0.08 -13.52
N SER A 104 6.42 1.23 -14.06
CA SER A 104 5.40 2.08 -13.44
C SER A 104 4.74 3.00 -14.45
N VAL A 105 3.49 3.39 -14.18
CA VAL A 105 2.70 4.31 -14.99
C VAL A 105 1.98 5.32 -14.10
N ALA A 106 1.88 6.55 -14.56
CA ALA A 106 1.02 7.58 -13.96
C ALA A 106 0.32 8.40 -15.06
N GLU A 107 -0.91 8.86 -14.78
CA GLU A 107 -1.54 9.93 -15.55
C GLU A 107 -0.86 11.25 -15.21
N THR A 108 -0.70 12.10 -16.22
CA THR A 108 -0.10 13.44 -16.10
C THR A 108 -1.20 14.50 -16.07
N ALA A 109 -0.91 15.68 -15.50
CA ALA A 109 -1.91 16.74 -15.31
C ALA A 109 -2.63 17.23 -16.60
N ASP A 110 -2.04 17.01 -17.78
CA ASP A 110 -2.63 17.35 -19.08
C ASP A 110 -3.47 16.22 -19.71
N GLY A 111 -3.58 15.07 -19.04
CA GLY A 111 -4.36 13.89 -19.46
C GLY A 111 -3.58 12.83 -20.24
N GLY A 112 -2.31 13.05 -20.55
CA GLY A 112 -1.44 11.99 -21.10
C GLY A 112 -0.88 11.07 -20.01
N TYR A 113 0.03 10.17 -20.38
CA TYR A 113 0.68 9.25 -19.44
C TYR A 113 2.20 9.40 -19.42
N ILE A 114 2.80 9.15 -18.25
CA ILE A 114 4.23 8.93 -18.09
C ILE A 114 4.46 7.48 -17.68
N VAL A 115 5.35 6.81 -18.41
CA VAL A 115 5.69 5.40 -18.22
C VAL A 115 7.17 5.28 -17.90
N ALA A 116 7.49 4.62 -16.80
CA ALA A 116 8.82 4.14 -16.51
C ALA A 116 8.94 2.68 -16.94
N ALA A 117 10.03 2.38 -17.64
CA ALA A 117 10.29 1.08 -18.20
C ALA A 117 11.79 0.82 -18.26
N PHE A 118 12.21 -0.41 -18.50
CA PHE A 118 13.63 -0.73 -18.67
C PHE A 118 13.83 -1.84 -19.70
N ASN A 119 14.96 -1.82 -20.40
CA ASN A 119 15.43 -2.97 -21.15
C ASN A 119 16.54 -3.67 -20.37
N VAL A 120 16.53 -5.00 -20.35
CA VAL A 120 17.62 -5.80 -19.79
C VAL A 120 18.28 -6.58 -20.91
N SER A 121 19.61 -6.55 -20.91
CA SER A 121 20.44 -7.47 -21.65
C SER A 121 21.25 -8.30 -20.66
N SER A 122 21.37 -9.59 -20.93
CA SER A 122 22.26 -10.47 -20.19
C SER A 122 23.46 -10.80 -21.07
N THR A 123 24.66 -10.65 -20.53
CA THR A 123 25.89 -11.12 -21.18
C THR A 123 26.61 -12.09 -20.24
N GLY A 124 27.07 -13.24 -20.75
CA GLY A 124 27.77 -14.25 -19.94
C GLY A 124 27.41 -15.69 -20.30
N SER A 125 28.03 -16.64 -19.59
CA SER A 125 27.67 -18.08 -19.60
C SER A 125 26.90 -18.43 -18.33
N ASP A 126 26.26 -19.61 -18.29
CA ASP A 126 25.30 -20.08 -17.26
C ASP A 126 25.68 -19.91 -15.78
N GLN A 127 26.93 -19.56 -15.44
CA GLN A 127 27.38 -19.35 -14.05
C GLN A 127 27.81 -17.90 -13.76
N ASP A 128 27.96 -17.05 -14.79
CA ASP A 128 28.46 -15.67 -14.69
C ASP A 128 27.61 -14.72 -15.57
N LEU A 129 26.27 -14.74 -15.40
CA LEU A 129 25.39 -13.81 -16.10
C LEU A 129 25.49 -12.40 -15.49
N ALA A 130 26.02 -11.46 -16.27
CA ALA A 130 25.93 -10.04 -15.96
C ALA A 130 24.65 -9.46 -16.59
N TYR A 131 23.81 -8.86 -15.76
CA TYR A 131 22.63 -8.13 -16.21
C TYR A 131 22.96 -6.65 -16.33
N GLU A 132 22.91 -6.13 -17.55
CA GLU A 132 23.04 -4.71 -17.84
C GLU A 132 21.76 -4.22 -18.50
N GLY A 133 21.31 -3.03 -18.13
CA GLY A 133 20.08 -2.47 -18.66
C GLY A 133 20.11 -0.97 -18.78
N THR A 134 19.09 -0.44 -19.45
CA THR A 134 18.83 0.99 -19.53
C THR A 134 17.37 1.25 -19.17
N SER A 135 17.13 2.24 -18.31
CA SER A 135 15.76 2.67 -18.03
C SER A 135 15.33 3.75 -19.01
N LEU A 136 14.03 3.81 -19.24
CA LEU A 136 13.37 4.74 -20.14
C LEU A 136 12.26 5.45 -19.37
N LEU A 137 12.13 6.75 -19.61
CA LEU A 137 10.89 7.48 -19.40
C LEU A 137 10.23 7.67 -20.76
N ILE A 138 8.97 7.26 -20.88
CA ILE A 138 8.19 7.36 -22.11
C ILE A 138 6.96 8.20 -21.79
N ARG A 139 6.78 9.30 -22.50
CA ARG A 139 5.60 10.15 -22.44
C ARG A 139 4.68 9.80 -23.59
N THR A 140 3.40 9.65 -23.30
CA THR A 140 2.37 9.43 -24.32
C THR A 140 1.26 10.46 -24.21
N ASP A 141 0.59 10.73 -25.32
CA ASP A 141 -0.63 11.52 -25.32
C ASP A 141 -1.81 10.74 -24.67
N THR A 142 -2.99 11.35 -24.68
CA THR A 142 -4.23 10.75 -24.16
C THR A 142 -4.67 9.47 -24.90
N ALA A 143 -4.20 9.28 -26.14
CA ALA A 143 -4.50 8.13 -26.99
C ALA A 143 -3.44 7.02 -26.87
N GLY A 144 -2.40 7.22 -26.07
CA GLY A 144 -1.31 6.27 -25.89
C GLY A 144 -0.23 6.34 -26.98
N GLU A 145 -0.28 7.36 -27.86
CA GLU A 145 0.77 7.59 -28.84
C GLU A 145 1.98 8.24 -28.16
N GLU A 146 3.18 7.72 -28.44
CA GLU A 146 4.42 8.26 -27.86
C GLU A 146 4.72 9.67 -28.38
N GLU A 147 4.87 10.61 -27.45
CA GLU A 147 5.31 11.98 -27.74
C GLU A 147 6.83 12.10 -27.66
N TRP A 148 7.42 11.52 -26.61
CA TRP A 148 8.86 11.46 -26.45
C TRP A 148 9.28 10.29 -25.56
N ARG A 149 10.56 9.90 -25.68
CA ARG A 149 11.24 9.02 -24.73
C ARG A 149 12.61 9.54 -24.34
N GLN A 150 12.98 9.37 -23.08
CA GLN A 150 14.29 9.72 -22.54
C GLN A 150 14.96 8.50 -21.91
N VAL A 151 16.27 8.39 -22.10
CA VAL A 151 17.10 7.36 -21.48
C VAL A 151 17.56 7.83 -20.11
N ILE A 152 17.36 7.00 -19.09
CA ILE A 152 17.98 7.16 -17.77
C ILE A 152 19.08 6.09 -17.62
N PRO A 153 20.34 6.46 -17.86
CA PRO A 153 21.44 5.50 -17.89
C PRO A 153 21.79 5.01 -16.48
N GLY A 154 22.20 3.74 -16.37
CA GLY A 154 22.75 3.16 -15.14
C GLY A 154 21.74 2.94 -14.02
N MET A 155 20.46 3.23 -14.24
CA MET A 155 19.37 3.01 -13.30
C MET A 155 18.48 1.87 -13.79
N LYS A 156 18.03 1.03 -12.85
CA LYS A 156 16.86 0.17 -12.97
C LYS A 156 15.70 0.86 -12.26
N VAL A 157 14.76 1.38 -13.04
CA VAL A 157 13.59 2.10 -12.52
C VAL A 157 12.55 1.14 -11.96
N SER A 158 11.89 1.56 -10.89
CA SER A 158 10.82 0.83 -10.19
C SER A 158 9.54 1.64 -10.13
N SER A 159 9.65 2.96 -9.93
CA SER A 159 8.50 3.87 -9.83
C SER A 159 8.74 5.16 -10.62
N VAL A 160 7.67 5.75 -11.14
CA VAL A 160 7.64 7.12 -11.64
C VAL A 160 6.43 7.86 -11.07
N THR A 161 6.63 9.14 -10.76
CA THR A 161 5.57 10.02 -10.28
C THR A 161 5.76 11.44 -10.82
N GLU A 162 4.66 12.12 -11.15
CA GLU A 162 4.69 13.53 -11.53
C GLU A 162 5.02 14.39 -10.30
N SER A 163 5.89 15.39 -10.48
CA SER A 163 6.21 16.35 -9.44
C SER A 163 5.38 17.62 -9.57
N ALA A 164 5.17 18.32 -8.46
CA ALA A 164 4.31 19.51 -8.40
C ALA A 164 4.70 20.66 -9.34
N ASP A 165 5.95 20.67 -9.84
CA ASP A 165 6.48 21.64 -10.80
C ASP A 165 6.29 21.23 -12.28
N GLY A 166 5.56 20.14 -12.56
CA GLY A 166 5.31 19.63 -13.91
C GLY A 166 6.47 18.82 -14.51
N GLY A 167 7.45 18.43 -13.70
CA GLY A 167 8.44 17.41 -14.05
C GLY A 167 8.09 16.02 -13.53
N TYR A 168 9.08 15.13 -13.46
CA TYR A 168 8.89 13.77 -12.94
C TYR A 168 10.00 13.37 -11.97
N ALA A 169 9.68 12.46 -11.06
CA ALA A 169 10.66 11.74 -10.26
C ALA A 169 10.65 10.26 -10.66
N ALA A 170 11.77 9.79 -11.20
CA ALA A 170 12.02 8.36 -11.43
C ALA A 170 12.79 7.80 -10.24
N ILE A 171 12.34 6.66 -9.70
CA ILE A 171 12.86 6.05 -8.47
C ILE A 171 13.19 4.58 -8.73
N GLY A 172 14.28 4.10 -8.15
CA GLY A 172 14.75 2.73 -8.32
C GLY A 172 16.14 2.54 -7.72
N TRP A 173 16.98 1.74 -8.36
CA TRP A 173 18.36 1.53 -7.94
C TRP A 173 19.34 1.47 -9.12
N LEU A 174 20.62 1.62 -8.85
CA LEU A 174 21.66 1.51 -9.88
C LEU A 174 21.84 0.07 -10.35
N TRP A 175 22.12 -0.14 -11.63
CA TRP A 175 22.56 -1.43 -12.12
C TRP A 175 23.93 -1.77 -11.49
N ASN A 176 23.99 -2.88 -10.76
CA ASN A 176 25.22 -3.34 -10.13
C ASN A 176 26.11 -4.04 -11.16
N SER A 177 27.43 -3.90 -11.02
CA SER A 177 28.37 -4.68 -11.82
C SER A 177 28.39 -6.15 -11.36
N PRO A 178 28.69 -7.12 -12.23
CA PRO A 178 28.89 -8.50 -11.78
C PRO A 178 29.93 -8.58 -10.65
N GLY A 179 29.63 -9.34 -9.59
CA GLY A 179 30.45 -9.42 -8.37
C GLY A 179 30.14 -8.35 -7.30
N SER A 180 29.10 -7.53 -7.49
CA SER A 180 28.62 -6.53 -6.52
C SER A 180 27.18 -6.77 -6.07
N GLU A 181 26.79 -8.04 -5.93
CA GLU A 181 25.42 -8.48 -5.63
C GLU A 181 24.89 -7.93 -4.30
N ASN A 182 25.79 -7.55 -3.40
CA ASN A 182 25.50 -7.02 -2.06
C ASN A 182 25.69 -5.50 -1.94
N GLU A 183 25.94 -4.80 -3.04
CA GLU A 183 26.26 -3.37 -3.04
C GLU A 183 25.26 -2.57 -3.90
N THR A 184 23.98 -2.65 -3.56
CA THR A 184 22.96 -1.87 -4.27
C THR A 184 22.90 -0.43 -3.76
N THR A 185 22.60 0.50 -4.67
CA THR A 185 22.43 1.93 -4.35
C THR A 185 21.08 2.40 -4.89
N ALA A 186 20.17 2.82 -4.02
CA ALA A 186 18.92 3.44 -4.45
C ALA A 186 19.21 4.78 -5.10
N VAL A 187 18.39 5.15 -6.07
CA VAL A 187 18.51 6.41 -6.79
C VAL A 187 17.14 7.00 -7.05
N ILE A 188 17.06 8.32 -6.89
CA ILE A 188 15.96 9.14 -7.40
C ILE A 188 16.54 10.13 -8.40
N VAL A 189 15.89 10.25 -9.55
CA VAL A 189 16.22 11.21 -10.61
C VAL A 189 15.04 12.13 -10.82
N LYS A 190 15.22 13.41 -10.52
CA LYS A 190 14.27 14.46 -10.87
C LYS A 190 14.52 14.93 -12.30
N THR A 191 13.45 15.10 -13.05
CA THR A 191 13.46 15.62 -14.42
C THR A 191 12.56 16.84 -14.55
N GLY A 192 12.69 17.59 -15.65
CA GLY A 192 11.68 18.55 -16.10
C GLY A 192 10.57 17.87 -16.90
N GLY A 193 9.57 18.63 -17.35
CA GLY A 193 8.40 18.09 -18.08
C GLY A 193 8.70 17.41 -19.43
N GLU A 194 9.87 17.69 -20.02
CA GLU A 194 10.40 17.02 -21.23
C GLU A 194 11.31 15.83 -20.90
N GLY A 195 11.32 15.38 -19.64
CA GLY A 195 12.14 14.26 -19.17
C GLY A 195 13.65 14.58 -19.03
N THR A 196 14.07 15.83 -19.24
CA THR A 196 15.48 16.24 -19.06
C THR A 196 15.87 16.17 -17.59
N PRO A 197 16.96 15.48 -17.20
CA PRO A 197 17.40 15.41 -15.80
C PRO A 197 17.74 16.78 -15.22
N VAL A 198 17.25 17.06 -14.01
CA VAL A 198 17.52 18.28 -13.23
C VAL A 198 18.51 17.97 -12.11
N TRP A 199 18.21 16.95 -11.31
CA TRP A 199 19.11 16.47 -10.27
C TRP A 199 18.89 14.98 -10.01
N ASN A 200 19.87 14.34 -9.36
CA ASN A 200 19.73 12.99 -8.84
C ASN A 200 20.29 12.91 -7.41
N ARG A 201 19.83 11.92 -6.65
CA ARG A 201 20.35 11.56 -5.32
C ARG A 201 20.51 10.06 -5.25
N THR A 202 21.57 9.63 -4.58
CA THR A 202 21.90 8.22 -4.39
C THR A 202 22.00 7.89 -2.91
N PHE A 203 21.58 6.67 -2.57
CA PHE A 203 21.57 6.15 -1.19
C PHE A 203 22.24 4.78 -1.19
N PRO A 204 23.57 4.71 -0.98
CA PRO A 204 24.30 3.44 -0.97
C PRO A 204 23.78 2.49 0.12
N GLY A 205 23.79 1.18 -0.16
CA GLY A 205 23.33 0.15 0.77
C GLY A 205 21.81 -0.02 0.81
N THR A 206 21.10 0.47 -0.21
CA THR A 206 19.63 0.38 -0.28
C THR A 206 19.17 0.09 -1.71
N ALA A 207 17.96 -0.44 -1.87
CA ALA A 207 17.26 -0.54 -3.15
C ALA A 207 15.83 -0.04 -2.98
N ALA A 208 15.44 0.99 -3.75
CA ALA A 208 14.10 1.57 -3.67
C ALA A 208 13.14 0.85 -4.63
N ASN A 209 12.03 0.34 -4.10
CA ASN A 209 10.97 -0.27 -4.90
C ASN A 209 9.83 0.71 -5.20
N ALA A 210 9.63 1.66 -4.29
CA ALA A 210 8.50 2.58 -4.32
C ALA A 210 8.94 4.02 -4.10
N GLY A 211 8.09 4.94 -4.52
CA GLY A 211 8.13 6.30 -4.00
C GLY A 211 7.10 7.20 -4.66
N ILE A 212 6.87 8.33 -4.00
CA ILE A 212 5.81 9.29 -4.28
C ILE A 212 6.34 10.72 -4.19
N ALA A 213 5.77 11.62 -4.98
CA ALA A 213 5.84 13.04 -4.73
C ALA A 213 4.84 13.40 -3.61
N THR A 214 5.18 14.41 -2.81
CA THR A 214 4.45 14.73 -1.60
C THR A 214 3.79 16.10 -1.71
N ALA A 215 2.74 16.35 -0.93
CA ALA A 215 1.90 17.54 -1.04
C ALA A 215 2.66 18.86 -0.83
N ASP A 216 3.76 18.82 -0.09
CA ASP A 216 4.68 19.94 0.14
C ASP A 216 5.75 20.11 -0.97
N GLY A 217 5.69 19.28 -2.03
CA GLY A 217 6.62 19.29 -3.15
C GLY A 217 7.88 18.44 -2.96
N GLY A 218 8.02 17.76 -1.82
CA GLY A 218 9.09 16.79 -1.56
C GLY A 218 8.85 15.41 -2.15
N TYR A 219 9.57 14.42 -1.63
CA TYR A 219 9.49 13.02 -2.06
C TYR A 219 9.63 12.05 -0.89
N VAL A 220 8.94 10.92 -0.96
CA VAL A 220 9.24 9.75 -0.11
C VAL A 220 9.61 8.58 -1.01
N ILE A 221 10.72 7.92 -0.72
CA ILE A 221 11.12 6.67 -1.38
C ILE A 221 11.20 5.55 -0.34
N GLY A 222 10.90 4.32 -0.76
CA GLY A 222 10.87 3.16 0.12
C GLY A 222 11.34 1.90 -0.58
N GLY A 223 11.83 0.95 0.21
CA GLY A 223 12.35 -0.31 -0.32
C GLY A 223 12.94 -1.22 0.73
N THR A 224 14.13 -1.77 0.46
CA THR A 224 14.86 -2.66 1.36
C THR A 224 16.36 -2.34 1.39
N SER A 225 17.00 -2.65 2.51
CA SER A 225 18.43 -2.51 2.71
C SER A 225 19.21 -3.56 1.90
N SER A 226 20.45 -3.23 1.56
CA SER A 226 21.40 -4.12 0.89
C SER A 226 22.55 -4.45 1.85
N PRO A 227 23.00 -5.72 1.96
CA PRO A 227 22.62 -6.88 1.14
C PRO A 227 21.17 -7.35 1.37
N PHE A 228 20.57 -7.97 0.34
CA PHE A 228 19.20 -8.48 0.41
C PHE A 228 19.14 -9.77 1.24
N THR A 229 19.17 -9.64 2.56
CA THR A 229 18.97 -10.79 3.46
C THR A 229 17.48 -11.10 3.68
N TYR A 230 16.60 -10.13 3.35
CA TYR A 230 15.16 -10.19 3.58
C TYR A 230 14.82 -10.43 5.06
N ASP A 231 15.69 -9.94 5.94
CA ASP A 231 15.49 -10.03 7.38
C ASP A 231 14.50 -8.95 7.83
N ILE A 232 13.85 -9.20 8.95
CA ILE A 232 12.99 -8.19 9.58
C ILE A 232 13.89 -7.03 10.03
N GLY A 233 13.57 -5.81 9.60
CA GLY A 233 14.35 -4.61 9.91
C GLY A 233 15.00 -3.95 8.69
N ASP A 234 14.95 -4.58 7.52
CA ASP A 234 15.62 -4.09 6.31
C ASP A 234 14.79 -3.07 5.52
N GLY A 235 13.47 -3.05 5.71
CA GLY A 235 12.58 -2.12 5.04
C GLY A 235 12.83 -0.69 5.48
N PHE A 236 12.96 0.23 4.54
CA PHE A 236 13.28 1.63 4.84
C PHE A 236 12.31 2.59 4.15
N LEU A 237 12.20 3.80 4.71
CA LEU A 237 11.68 4.98 4.03
C LEU A 237 12.70 6.12 4.13
N ILE A 238 12.80 6.93 3.08
CA ILE A 238 13.60 8.17 3.06
C ILE A 238 12.69 9.31 2.60
N ARG A 239 12.62 10.38 3.40
CA ARG A 239 11.94 11.62 3.04
C ARG A 239 12.95 12.65 2.54
N LEU A 240 12.60 13.30 1.44
CA LEU A 240 13.35 14.36 0.80
C LEU A 240 12.51 15.63 0.70
N ASP A 241 13.16 16.79 0.74
CA ASP A 241 12.55 18.04 0.31
C ASP A 241 12.51 18.14 -1.23
N ALA A 242 11.95 19.24 -1.75
CA ALA A 242 11.81 19.49 -3.19
C ALA A 242 13.16 19.58 -3.94
N ASP A 243 14.23 19.95 -3.23
CA ASP A 243 15.58 20.05 -3.78
C ASP A 243 16.35 18.70 -3.68
N GLY A 244 15.70 17.66 -3.13
CA GLY A 244 16.28 16.34 -2.92
C GLY A 244 17.23 16.27 -1.71
N ASN A 245 17.12 17.18 -0.74
CA ASN A 245 17.86 17.06 0.52
C ASN A 245 17.11 16.11 1.46
N THR A 246 17.85 15.23 2.14
CA THR A 246 17.27 14.29 3.10
C THR A 246 16.76 15.01 4.33
N LEU A 247 15.46 14.84 4.61
CA LEU A 247 14.82 15.27 5.84
C LEU A 247 14.98 14.20 6.92
N TRP A 248 14.70 12.94 6.58
CA TRP A 248 14.91 11.79 7.45
C TRP A 248 15.10 10.49 6.64
N HIS A 249 15.68 9.47 7.28
CA HIS A 249 15.88 8.12 6.74
C HIS A 249 15.76 7.13 7.89
N GLU A 250 14.71 6.31 7.84
CA GLU A 250 14.37 5.38 8.92
C GLU A 250 14.17 3.96 8.40
N ASN A 251 14.51 3.00 9.27
CA ASN A 251 14.32 1.57 9.04
C ASN A 251 13.19 1.05 9.91
N TYR A 252 12.42 0.12 9.36
CA TYR A 252 11.22 -0.44 9.98
C TYR A 252 11.35 -1.94 10.09
N GLN A 253 10.67 -2.53 11.08
CA GLN A 253 10.66 -3.97 11.35
C GLN A 253 9.83 -4.74 10.32
N VAL A 254 10.14 -4.54 9.04
CA VAL A 254 9.55 -5.19 7.87
C VAL A 254 10.68 -5.57 6.92
N PRO A 255 10.57 -6.66 6.14
CA PRO A 255 11.66 -7.06 5.23
C PRO A 255 11.85 -6.10 4.05
N VAL A 256 10.75 -5.58 3.52
CA VAL A 256 10.75 -4.76 2.32
C VAL A 256 9.44 -3.98 2.25
N ILE A 257 9.54 -2.74 1.78
CA ILE A 257 8.38 -1.91 1.41
C ILE A 257 8.20 -1.97 -0.12
N PHE A 258 6.97 -2.24 -0.56
CA PHE A 258 6.60 -2.35 -1.98
C PHE A 258 5.79 -1.16 -2.50
N ASP A 259 5.01 -0.51 -1.64
CA ASP A 259 4.26 0.68 -1.99
C ASP A 259 4.07 1.59 -0.77
N VAL A 260 3.88 2.88 -1.04
CA VAL A 260 3.69 3.94 -0.04
C VAL A 260 2.70 4.98 -0.55
N LYS A 261 1.86 5.52 0.34
CA LYS A 261 0.96 6.65 0.06
C LYS A 261 1.01 7.68 1.19
N GLU A 262 0.97 8.95 0.82
CA GLU A 262 0.82 10.06 1.76
C GLU A 262 -0.66 10.26 2.09
N THR A 263 -0.98 10.36 3.37
CA THR A 263 -2.31 10.65 3.90
C THR A 263 -2.56 12.15 3.93
N GLY A 264 -3.84 12.56 3.97
CA GLY A 264 -4.21 13.98 3.98
C GLY A 264 -3.73 14.78 5.20
N ASP A 265 -3.24 14.13 6.25
CA ASP A 265 -2.62 14.76 7.41
C ASP A 265 -1.09 14.60 7.47
N GLY A 266 -0.45 14.25 6.35
CA GLY A 266 1.00 14.25 6.18
C GLY A 266 1.72 13.02 6.73
N ARG A 267 0.99 11.95 7.08
CA ARG A 267 1.54 10.64 7.48
C ARG A 267 1.71 9.74 6.26
N PHE A 268 2.54 8.69 6.35
CA PHE A 268 2.78 7.75 5.25
C PHE A 268 2.33 6.34 5.62
N VAL A 269 1.37 5.80 4.86
CA VAL A 269 1.01 4.39 4.94
C VAL A 269 1.83 3.61 3.93
N TYR A 270 2.29 2.42 4.30
CA TYR A 270 3.04 1.54 3.42
C TYR A 270 2.61 0.08 3.55
N SER A 271 2.87 -0.71 2.51
CA SER A 271 2.71 -2.17 2.53
C SER A 271 3.96 -2.89 2.07
N GLY A 272 4.12 -4.12 2.52
CA GLY A 272 5.30 -4.93 2.25
C GLY A 272 5.05 -6.42 2.40
N ASN A 273 6.14 -7.18 2.49
CA ASN A 273 6.08 -8.61 2.84
C ASN A 273 5.59 -8.77 4.28
N TYR A 274 4.45 -9.46 4.46
CA TYR A 274 3.87 -9.85 5.76
C TYR A 274 3.46 -8.71 6.69
N TRP A 275 3.73 -7.46 6.32
CA TRP A 275 3.53 -6.31 7.16
C TRP A 275 3.03 -5.10 6.37
N TYR A 276 2.28 -4.24 7.06
CA TYR A 276 1.89 -2.92 6.62
C TYR A 276 1.90 -1.99 7.83
N GLY A 277 2.15 -0.71 7.59
CA GLY A 277 2.40 0.24 8.67
C GLY A 277 1.98 1.65 8.32
N LEU A 278 1.93 2.48 9.35
CA LEU A 278 1.74 3.92 9.25
C LEU A 278 2.86 4.61 10.05
N VAL A 279 3.49 5.58 9.42
CA VAL A 279 4.50 6.45 10.04
C VAL A 279 4.05 7.89 9.97
N ASP A 280 4.46 8.71 10.91
CA ASP A 280 4.14 10.13 10.90
C ASP A 280 5.00 10.94 9.92
N GLY A 281 4.81 12.26 9.92
CA GLY A 281 5.54 13.17 9.05
C GLY A 281 7.06 13.21 9.31
N ASP A 282 7.48 12.84 10.51
CA ASP A 282 8.87 12.82 10.96
C ASP A 282 9.51 11.43 10.82
N GLY A 283 8.73 10.43 10.37
CA GLY A 283 9.18 9.05 10.17
C GLY A 283 9.04 8.16 11.42
N GLU A 284 8.37 8.63 12.48
CA GLU A 284 8.14 7.79 13.66
C GLU A 284 6.99 6.80 13.39
N GLU A 285 7.17 5.54 13.80
CA GLU A 285 6.15 4.50 13.67
C GLU A 285 4.91 4.85 14.52
N VAL A 286 3.77 5.06 13.86
CA VAL A 286 2.46 5.22 14.52
C VAL A 286 1.89 3.84 14.85
N TRP A 287 1.93 2.94 13.88
CA TRP A 287 1.59 1.54 14.09
C TRP A 287 2.19 0.63 13.01
N LEU A 288 2.39 -0.63 13.39
CA LEU A 288 2.76 -1.73 12.52
C LEU A 288 1.79 -2.90 12.70
N ARG A 289 1.41 -3.56 11.62
CA ARG A 289 0.46 -4.69 11.59
C ARG A 289 1.01 -5.83 10.75
N ASN A 290 0.79 -7.05 11.23
CA ASN A 290 1.15 -8.28 10.52
C ASN A 290 -0.04 -8.77 9.68
N MET A 291 0.23 -9.28 8.47
CA MET A 291 -0.75 -9.83 7.52
C MET A 291 -0.63 -11.35 7.34
N GLU A 292 0.05 -12.05 8.25
CA GLU A 292 0.07 -13.52 8.39
C GLU A 292 0.38 -14.32 7.12
N GLY A 293 1.46 -13.96 6.40
CA GLY A 293 1.88 -14.67 5.19
C GLY A 293 1.39 -14.02 3.89
N LEU A 294 0.63 -12.94 3.97
CA LEU A 294 0.26 -12.11 2.83
C LEU A 294 1.39 -11.12 2.47
N THR A 295 1.62 -10.91 1.18
CA THR A 295 2.53 -9.88 0.64
C THR A 295 1.71 -8.77 -0.01
N GLY A 296 1.73 -7.57 0.58
CA GLY A 296 1.00 -6.41 0.07
C GLY A 296 1.83 -5.62 -0.94
N TYR A 297 1.54 -5.81 -2.23
CA TYR A 297 2.22 -5.11 -3.32
C TYR A 297 1.72 -3.70 -3.56
N ALA A 298 0.49 -3.39 -3.13
CA ALA A 298 -0.10 -2.07 -3.32
C ALA A 298 -0.90 -1.65 -2.08
N VAL A 299 -0.85 -0.35 -1.78
CA VAL A 299 -1.66 0.28 -0.74
C VAL A 299 -2.37 1.50 -1.30
N ALA A 300 -3.64 1.69 -0.93
CA ALA A 300 -4.44 2.84 -1.35
C ALA A 300 -5.20 3.44 -0.17
N LEU A 301 -5.53 4.73 -0.27
CA LEU A 301 -6.32 5.42 0.74
C LEU A 301 -7.81 5.11 0.57
N ARG A 302 -8.52 4.92 1.68
CA ARG A 302 -9.98 4.78 1.66
C ARG A 302 -10.66 6.14 1.74
N PRO A 303 -11.64 6.44 0.86
CA PRO A 303 -12.46 7.65 0.99
C PRO A 303 -13.23 7.70 2.32
N SER A 304 -13.63 6.55 2.87
CA SER A 304 -14.31 6.41 4.16
C SER A 304 -13.36 6.49 5.38
N GLY A 305 -12.05 6.58 5.15
CA GLY A 305 -11.02 6.54 6.19
C GLY A 305 -10.38 5.15 6.33
N GLY A 306 -9.08 5.12 6.59
CA GLY A 306 -8.27 3.91 6.58
C GLY A 306 -7.66 3.59 5.23
N TYR A 307 -7.34 2.31 5.01
CA TYR A 307 -6.47 1.88 3.91
C TYR A 307 -6.96 0.60 3.27
N VAL A 308 -6.69 0.44 1.97
CA VAL A 308 -6.80 -0.83 1.26
C VAL A 308 -5.41 -1.35 0.97
N VAL A 309 -5.19 -2.63 1.25
CA VAL A 309 -3.97 -3.33 0.86
C VAL A 309 -4.35 -4.48 -0.05
N ALA A 310 -3.62 -4.63 -1.15
CA ALA A 310 -3.80 -5.73 -2.08
C ALA A 310 -2.47 -6.37 -2.45
N GLY A 311 -2.52 -7.66 -2.78
CA GLY A 311 -1.33 -8.39 -3.19
C GLY A 311 -1.58 -9.88 -3.30
N THR A 312 -0.58 -10.69 -2.94
CA THR A 312 -0.67 -12.15 -3.02
C THR A 312 -0.41 -12.82 -1.68
N ASP A 313 -1.07 -13.94 -1.45
CA ASP A 313 -0.73 -14.86 -0.38
C ASP A 313 0.53 -15.65 -0.77
N ALA A 314 1.63 -15.46 -0.03
CA ALA A 314 2.91 -16.09 -0.34
C ALA A 314 2.88 -17.63 -0.21
N ARG A 315 1.84 -18.19 0.45
CA ARG A 315 1.71 -19.63 0.71
C ARG A 315 1.14 -20.38 -0.48
N ASN A 316 0.24 -19.76 -1.24
CA ASN A 316 -0.49 -20.40 -2.33
C ASN A 316 -0.51 -19.59 -3.65
N GLY A 317 -0.03 -18.35 -3.63
CA GLY A 317 0.03 -17.44 -4.78
C GLY A 317 -1.29 -16.75 -5.13
N GLU A 318 -2.35 -16.92 -4.32
CA GLU A 318 -3.66 -16.35 -4.59
C GLU A 318 -3.72 -14.86 -4.25
N GLY A 319 -4.48 -14.10 -5.04
CA GLY A 319 -4.68 -12.67 -4.85
C GLY A 319 -5.51 -12.40 -3.61
N PHE A 320 -5.23 -11.32 -2.89
CA PHE A 320 -6.09 -10.82 -1.83
C PHE A 320 -6.25 -9.32 -1.92
N VAL A 321 -7.33 -8.84 -1.30
CA VAL A 321 -7.55 -7.43 -0.97
C VAL A 321 -8.21 -7.37 0.40
N PHE A 322 -7.78 -6.44 1.24
CA PHE A 322 -8.48 -6.13 2.48
C PHE A 322 -8.57 -4.62 2.69
N GLY A 323 -9.60 -4.20 3.41
CA GLY A 323 -9.79 -2.83 3.86
C GLY A 323 -9.63 -2.73 5.36
N THR A 324 -9.11 -1.60 5.80
CA THR A 324 -8.81 -1.31 7.21
C THR A 324 -9.45 0.00 7.64
N ASP A 325 -9.60 0.19 8.94
CA ASP A 325 -9.80 1.53 9.52
C ASP A 325 -8.48 2.33 9.58
N ALA A 326 -8.54 3.56 10.11
CA ALA A 326 -7.37 4.43 10.24
C ALA A 326 -6.29 3.91 11.21
N ASP A 327 -6.65 2.98 12.10
CA ASP A 327 -5.74 2.36 13.06
C ASP A 327 -5.14 1.04 12.52
N GLY A 328 -5.40 0.73 11.24
CA GLY A 328 -4.90 -0.47 10.58
C GLY A 328 -5.57 -1.74 11.10
N THR A 329 -6.81 -1.67 11.58
CA THR A 329 -7.60 -2.87 11.90
C THR A 329 -8.38 -3.29 10.66
N ILE A 330 -8.25 -4.56 10.26
CA ILE A 330 -8.93 -5.13 9.10
C ILE A 330 -10.44 -5.17 9.37
N LEU A 331 -11.21 -4.54 8.49
CA LEU A 331 -12.68 -4.48 8.56
C LEU A 331 -13.34 -5.51 7.64
N TRP A 332 -12.70 -5.80 6.50
CA TRP A 332 -13.14 -6.76 5.50
C TRP A 332 -11.96 -7.25 4.67
N ASP A 333 -12.08 -8.44 4.12
CA ASP A 333 -11.11 -9.06 3.21
C ASP A 333 -11.82 -9.87 2.13
N THR A 334 -11.13 -10.10 1.02
CA THR A 334 -11.57 -10.94 -0.09
C THR A 334 -10.37 -11.56 -0.78
N ALA A 335 -10.49 -12.83 -1.15
CA ALA A 335 -9.49 -13.57 -1.89
C ALA A 335 -9.94 -13.81 -3.34
N PHE A 336 -8.97 -13.84 -4.25
CA PHE A 336 -9.14 -14.09 -5.67
C PHE A 336 -8.36 -15.33 -6.07
N THR A 337 -9.07 -16.46 -6.15
CA THR A 337 -8.48 -17.76 -6.50
C THR A 337 -7.91 -17.75 -7.91
N ALA A 338 -6.82 -18.49 -8.12
CA ALA A 338 -6.13 -18.59 -9.42
C ALA A 338 -5.73 -17.23 -10.03
N THR A 339 -5.50 -16.22 -9.18
CA THR A 339 -4.96 -14.93 -9.59
C THR A 339 -3.83 -14.51 -8.66
N GLY A 340 -2.96 -13.61 -9.11
CA GLY A 340 -2.13 -12.78 -8.25
C GLY A 340 -2.44 -11.30 -8.53
N ILE A 341 -2.30 -10.45 -7.52
CA ILE A 341 -2.49 -8.99 -7.63
C ILE A 341 -1.13 -8.33 -7.42
N TYR A 342 -0.76 -7.41 -8.30
CA TYR A 342 0.52 -6.69 -8.26
C TYR A 342 0.35 -5.17 -8.23
N GLY A 343 -0.80 -4.67 -8.66
CA GLY A 343 -1.16 -3.26 -8.58
C GLY A 343 -2.55 -3.08 -7.99
N ALA A 344 -2.73 -1.98 -7.25
CA ALA A 344 -4.04 -1.51 -6.86
C ALA A 344 -4.06 0.02 -6.88
N SER A 345 -5.23 0.57 -7.17
CA SER A 345 -5.47 2.00 -7.07
C SER A 345 -6.88 2.30 -6.60
N SER A 346 -7.06 3.48 -6.01
CA SER A 346 -8.34 3.94 -5.49
C SER A 346 -8.90 5.06 -6.36
N ALA A 347 -10.14 4.90 -6.80
CA ALA A 347 -10.99 6.00 -7.24
C ALA A 347 -12.15 6.16 -6.22
N PRO A 348 -12.84 7.31 -6.17
CA PRO A 348 -13.97 7.49 -5.26
C PRO A 348 -15.02 6.36 -5.41
N GLY A 349 -15.12 5.49 -4.40
CA GLY A 349 -16.11 4.40 -4.32
C GLY A 349 -15.71 3.07 -4.98
N VAL A 350 -14.55 2.98 -5.66
CA VAL A 350 -14.07 1.74 -6.30
C VAL A 350 -12.56 1.59 -6.12
N TYR A 351 -12.13 0.40 -5.71
CA TYR A 351 -10.73 -0.03 -5.77
C TYR A 351 -10.51 -0.87 -7.02
N THR A 352 -9.57 -0.44 -7.84
CA THR A 352 -9.19 -1.19 -9.04
C THR A 352 -7.95 -2.01 -8.74
N LEU A 353 -8.07 -3.32 -8.95
CA LEU A 353 -7.01 -4.30 -8.78
C LEU A 353 -6.49 -4.70 -10.14
N ALA A 354 -5.18 -4.91 -10.23
CA ALA A 354 -4.50 -5.33 -11.45
C ALA A 354 -3.51 -6.46 -11.17
N GLY A 355 -3.46 -7.43 -12.06
CA GLY A 355 -2.56 -8.55 -11.85
C GLY A 355 -2.56 -9.60 -12.94
N ILE A 356 -2.27 -10.82 -12.51
CA ILE A 356 -2.19 -12.02 -13.35
C ILE A 356 -3.32 -12.98 -13.00
N ARG A 357 -3.94 -13.59 -14.02
CA ARG A 357 -4.85 -14.72 -13.87
C ARG A 357 -4.19 -15.96 -14.45
N PHE A 358 -4.14 -17.03 -13.67
CA PHE A 358 -3.63 -18.32 -14.12
C PHE A 358 -4.76 -19.09 -14.79
N LEU A 359 -4.61 -19.37 -16.08
CA LEU A 359 -5.63 -20.08 -16.88
C LEU A 359 -5.32 -21.58 -16.95
N SER A 360 -4.04 -21.92 -16.92
CA SER A 360 -3.54 -23.30 -16.85
C SER A 360 -2.18 -23.33 -16.16
N SER A 361 -1.53 -24.52 -16.14
CA SER A 361 -0.13 -24.63 -15.73
C SER A 361 0.81 -23.81 -16.60
N ASP A 362 0.43 -23.47 -17.83
CA ASP A 362 1.36 -22.96 -18.85
C ASP A 362 0.91 -21.62 -19.47
N THR A 363 -0.26 -21.11 -19.07
CA THR A 363 -0.82 -19.87 -19.63
C THR A 363 -1.40 -18.96 -18.56
N SER A 364 -1.25 -17.65 -18.78
CA SER A 364 -1.85 -16.60 -17.97
C SER A 364 -2.44 -15.47 -18.82
N ALA A 365 -3.29 -14.68 -18.19
CA ALA A 365 -3.83 -13.45 -18.77
C ALA A 365 -3.76 -12.28 -17.77
N ALA A 366 -3.61 -11.08 -18.31
CA ALA A 366 -3.77 -9.86 -17.54
C ALA A 366 -5.26 -9.68 -17.19
N TRP A 367 -5.53 -9.14 -16.00
CA TRP A 367 -6.90 -8.89 -15.56
C TRP A 367 -6.99 -7.63 -14.71
N LEU A 368 -8.17 -7.04 -14.71
CA LEU A 368 -8.57 -5.96 -13.81
C LEU A 368 -9.85 -6.36 -13.06
N ALA A 369 -10.02 -5.86 -11.84
CA ALA A 369 -11.31 -5.90 -11.16
C ALA A 369 -11.57 -4.64 -10.35
N GLY A 370 -12.85 -4.25 -10.32
CA GLY A 370 -13.36 -3.20 -9.47
C GLY A 370 -13.99 -3.82 -8.23
N VAL A 371 -13.51 -3.42 -7.07
CA VAL A 371 -14.04 -3.80 -5.77
C VAL A 371 -14.65 -2.57 -5.12
N THR A 372 -15.93 -2.63 -4.78
CA THR A 372 -16.62 -1.51 -4.13
C THR A 372 -16.46 -1.58 -2.62
N GLU A 373 -16.42 -0.41 -1.98
CA GLU A 373 -16.46 -0.36 -0.53
C GLU A 373 -17.74 -0.99 0.00
N PRO A 374 -17.65 -1.93 0.95
CA PRO A 374 -18.84 -2.46 1.59
C PRO A 374 -19.51 -1.34 2.39
N VAL A 375 -20.82 -1.21 2.21
CA VAL A 375 -21.60 -0.26 2.98
C VAL A 375 -21.69 -0.80 4.41
N SER A 376 -21.17 -0.04 5.38
CA SER A 376 -21.32 -0.38 6.79
C SER A 376 -22.79 -0.69 7.09
N PRO A 377 -23.14 -1.86 7.66
CA PRO A 377 -24.51 -2.10 8.07
C PRO A 377 -24.87 -1.00 9.06
N ALA A 378 -25.93 -0.24 8.78
CA ALA A 378 -26.44 0.75 9.71
C ALA A 378 -26.49 0.11 11.11
N PRO A 379 -26.00 0.79 12.17
CA PRO A 379 -26.04 0.21 13.50
C PRO A 379 -27.46 -0.27 13.70
N THR A 380 -27.63 -1.58 13.88
CA THR A 380 -28.95 -2.13 14.18
C THR A 380 -29.38 -1.38 15.41
N ALA A 381 -30.35 -0.47 15.25
CA ALA A 381 -30.91 0.25 16.37
C ALA A 381 -31.31 -0.83 17.35
N ALA A 382 -30.59 -0.92 18.47
CA ALA A 382 -30.96 -1.81 19.55
C ALA A 382 -32.46 -1.56 19.76
N PRO A 383 -33.31 -2.62 19.80
CA PRO A 383 -34.75 -2.43 19.90
C PRO A 383 -34.99 -1.46 21.06
N GLY A 384 -35.55 -0.30 20.70
CA GLY A 384 -35.65 0.83 21.61
C GLY A 384 -36.31 0.37 22.90
N PHE A 385 -35.55 0.37 23.99
CA PHE A 385 -36.17 0.47 25.30
C PHE A 385 -36.74 1.88 25.36
N GLY A 386 -38.04 1.93 25.10
CA GLY A 386 -38.82 3.15 25.04
C GLY A 386 -38.61 4.01 26.27
N ALA A 387 -38.75 5.30 26.05
CA ALA A 387 -38.98 6.28 27.09
C ALA A 387 -40.05 5.77 28.08
N ALA A 388 -39.65 5.54 29.32
CA ALA A 388 -40.56 5.40 30.45
C ALA A 388 -39.96 6.11 31.68
N ALA A 389 -40.62 7.21 32.03
CA ALA A 389 -40.63 7.89 33.32
C ALA A 389 -39.36 8.65 33.77
N ALA A 390 -39.32 9.93 33.39
CA ALA A 390 -39.00 10.97 34.38
C ALA A 390 -40.07 10.90 35.49
N GLY A 391 -39.71 10.33 36.63
CA GLY A 391 -40.55 10.28 37.83
C GLY A 391 -39.77 10.84 39.01
N ALA A 392 -40.15 12.04 39.44
CA ALA A 392 -39.61 12.71 40.61
C ALA A 392 -39.80 11.86 41.88
N ALA A 393 -38.76 11.77 42.72
CA ALA A 393 -38.91 11.45 44.15
C ALA A 393 -37.93 12.30 44.96
N LEU A 394 -38.43 13.47 45.36
CA LEU A 394 -37.94 14.30 46.45
C LEU A 394 -38.13 13.51 47.77
N LEU A 395 -37.07 13.30 48.56
CA LEU A 395 -37.20 12.92 49.97
C LEU A 395 -36.29 13.78 50.85
N LEU A 396 -36.97 14.71 51.54
CA LEU A 396 -36.49 15.51 52.66
C LEU A 396 -36.10 14.61 53.84
N LEU A 397 -34.97 14.91 54.48
CA LEU A 397 -34.68 14.49 55.85
C LEU A 397 -34.46 15.75 56.71
N ILE A 398 -35.52 16.19 57.38
CA ILE A 398 -35.47 17.08 58.54
C ILE A 398 -36.24 16.42 59.69
N ALA A 399 -35.51 15.96 60.70
CA ALA A 399 -35.87 15.92 62.11
C ALA A 399 -34.57 15.60 62.88
N GLY A 400 -34.13 16.25 63.95
CA GLY A 400 -34.67 17.31 64.79
C GLY A 400 -33.83 17.32 66.08
N ARG A 401 -33.30 18.48 66.45
CA ARG A 401 -32.71 18.91 67.73
C ARG A 401 -32.51 17.87 68.86
N ARG A 402 -31.31 17.90 69.47
CA ARG A 402 -31.14 18.23 70.91
C ARG A 402 -29.72 18.76 71.19
N ARG A 403 -29.66 20.05 71.58
CA ARG A 403 -28.60 20.62 72.44
C ARG A 403 -28.99 20.38 73.90
N ARG A 404 -28.02 20.04 74.74
CA ARG A 404 -27.84 20.49 76.15
C ARG A 404 -26.34 20.36 76.40
N GLU A 405 -25.66 21.51 76.38
CA GLU A 405 -25.06 22.21 77.53
C GLU A 405 -23.64 21.74 77.80
#